data_AF-A0AAV5KBX1-F1
#
_entry.id   AF-A0AAV5KBX1-F1
#
_cell.length_a   1.000
_cell.length_b   1.000
_cell.length_c   1.000
_cell.angle_alpha   90.00
_cell.angle_beta   90.00
_cell.angle_gamma   90.00
#
_symmetry.space_group_name_H-M   'P 1'
#
loop_
_entity.id
_entity.type
_entity.pdbx_description
1 polymer ?
#
loop_
_entity_poly.entity_id
_entity_poly.type
_entity_poly.pdbx_seq_one_letter_code
_entity_poly.pdbx_strand_id
1 'polypeptide(L)' 'MQGKHSEAVSELSKICVIHRIFPPEESSPEMEMVARGLEKVLKVEQRELLMGMLVGACGEENRKSAAEALGLVW' A
#
# COMPACT_ATOMS: atom_id res chain seq x y z
N MET A 1 -13.98 -15.50 -10.74
CA MET A 1 -12.84 -14.57 -10.54
C MET A 1 -13.22 -13.29 -9.79
N GLN A 2 -14.45 -12.75 -9.91
CA GLN A 2 -14.91 -11.55 -9.17
C GLN A 2 -14.84 -11.66 -7.63
N GLY A 3 -15.10 -12.83 -7.04
CA GLY A 3 -15.04 -13.00 -5.57
C GLY A 3 -13.65 -12.72 -4.98
N LYS A 4 -12.58 -13.18 -5.66
CA LYS A 4 -11.19 -12.96 -5.22
C LYS A 4 -10.79 -11.48 -5.25
N HIS A 5 -11.33 -10.73 -6.22
CA HIS A 5 -11.08 -9.30 -6.32
C HIS A 5 -11.77 -8.53 -5.17
N SER A 6 -13.04 -8.84 -4.89
CA SER A 6 -13.77 -8.21 -3.78
C SER A 6 -13.12 -8.49 -2.42
N GLU A 7 -12.62 -9.71 -2.22
CA GLU A 7 -11.90 -10.10 -1.01
C GLU A 7 -10.58 -9.33 -0.89
N ALA A 8 -9.80 -9.24 -1.97
CA ALA A 8 -8.56 -8.46 -1.98
C ALA A 8 -8.81 -6.97 -1.67
N VAL A 9 -9.85 -6.36 -2.24
CA VAL A 9 -10.23 -4.96 -1.94
C VAL A 9 -10.64 -4.78 -0.47
N SER A 10 -11.34 -5.76 0.10
CA SER A 10 -11.67 -5.77 1.53
C SER A 10 -10.43 -5.80 2.42
N GLU A 11 -9.44 -6.63 2.09
CA GLU A 11 -8.17 -6.67 2.83
C GLU A 11 -7.36 -5.37 2.68
N LEU A 12 -7.29 -4.80 1.48
CA LEU A 12 -6.65 -3.50 1.26
C LEU A 12 -7.33 -2.37 2.05
N SER A 13 -8.66 -2.41 2.17
CA SER A 13 -9.43 -1.43 2.95
C SER A 13 -9.07 -1.47 4.44
N LYS A 14 -8.75 -2.65 5.00
CA LYS A 14 -8.26 -2.76 6.39
C LYS A 14 -6.91 -2.07 6.57
N ILE A 15 -6.01 -2.21 5.59
CA ILE A 15 -4.71 -1.51 5.59
C ILE A 15 -4.94 0.01 5.56
N CYS A 16 -5.85 0.50 4.70
CA CYS A 16 -6.23 1.92 4.68
C CYS A 16 -6.72 2.42 6.05
N VAL A 17 -7.56 1.65 6.75
CA VAL A 17 -8.07 2.02 8.06
C VAL A 17 -6.95 2.08 9.10
N ILE A 18 -6.05 1.10 9.12
CA ILE A 18 -4.89 1.11 10.03
C ILE A 18 -4.01 2.32 9.76
N HIS A 19 -3.66 2.60 8.50
CA HIS A 19 -2.86 3.77 8.13
C HIS A 19 -3.53 5.10 8.53
N ARG A 20 -4.86 5.20 8.52
CA ARG A 20 -5.55 6.44 8.95
C ARG A 20 -5.56 6.63 10.46
N ILE A 21 -5.72 5.54 11.22
CA ILE A 21 -5.74 5.59 12.69
C ILE A 21 -4.32 5.73 13.24
N PHE A 22 -3.37 5.07 12.59
CA PHE A 22 -1.95 5.03 12.96
C PHE A 22 -1.12 5.38 11.71
N PRO A 23 -1.09 6.66 11.32
CA PRO A 23 -0.27 7.09 10.20
C PRO A 23 1.19 6.79 10.49
N PRO A 24 1.87 6.01 9.63
CA PRO A 24 3.28 5.79 9.80
C PRO A 24 4.03 7.12 9.65
N GLU A 25 5.10 7.27 10.42
CA GLU A 25 5.99 8.41 10.28
C GLU A 25 6.64 8.39 8.90
N GLU A 26 6.76 9.56 8.28
CA GLU A 26 7.48 9.70 7.01
C GLU A 26 8.93 9.23 7.18
N SER A 27 9.42 8.44 6.22
CA SER A 27 10.79 7.89 6.25
C SER A 27 11.15 7.06 7.50
N SER A 28 10.16 6.37 8.11
CA SER A 28 10.45 5.52 9.28
C SER A 28 11.22 4.24 8.90
N PRO A 29 12.11 3.73 9.79
CA PRO A 29 12.81 2.46 9.59
C PRO A 29 11.86 1.27 9.36
N GLU A 30 10.69 1.28 10.02
CA GLU A 30 9.66 0.26 9.88
C GLU A 30 9.09 0.26 8.45
N MET A 31 8.83 1.43 7.89
CA MET A 31 8.36 1.57 6.51
C MET A 31 9.43 1.11 5.50
N GLU A 32 10.71 1.39 5.77
CA GLU A 32 11.81 0.87 4.97
C GLU A 32 11.88 -0.67 5.03
N MET A 33 11.67 -1.26 6.21
CA MET A 33 11.62 -2.73 6.37
C MET A 33 10.46 -3.35 5.57
N VAL A 34 9.28 -2.72 5.58
CA VAL A 34 8.13 -3.16 4.79
C VAL A 34 8.46 -3.08 3.30
N ALA A 35 8.98 -1.96 2.81
CA ALA A 35 9.35 -1.77 1.41
C ALA A 35 10.36 -2.84 0.94
N ARG A 36 11.45 -3.05 1.70
CA ARG A 36 12.45 -4.10 1.41
C ARG A 36 11.88 -5.52 1.47
N GLY A 37 10.89 -5.75 2.33
CA GLY A 37 10.16 -7.01 2.39
C GLY A 37 9.36 -7.26 1.11
N LEU A 38 8.61 -6.26 0.66
CA LEU A 38 7.79 -6.32 -0.55
C LEU A 38 8.64 -6.48 -1.82
N GLU A 39 9.78 -5.80 -1.91
CA GLU A 39 10.73 -5.93 -3.03
C GLU A 39 11.21 -7.36 -3.27
N LYS A 40 11.29 -8.18 -2.22
CA LYS A 40 11.74 -9.59 -2.34
C LYS A 40 10.67 -10.50 -2.94
N VAL A 41 9.41 -10.11 -2.88
CA VAL A 41 8.27 -10.97 -3.24
C VAL A 41 7.42 -10.42 -4.38
N LEU A 42 7.53 -9.12 -4.69
CA LEU A 42 6.75 -8.45 -5.72
C LEU A 42 7.65 -7.71 -6.71
N LYS A 43 7.30 -7.80 -7.99
CA LYS A 43 7.90 -6.96 -9.03
C LYS A 43 7.43 -5.51 -8.91
N VAL A 44 8.16 -4.58 -9.51
CA VAL A 44 7.82 -3.15 -9.54
C VAL A 44 6.39 -2.94 -10.05
N GLU A 45 6.02 -3.59 -11.15
CA GLU A 45 4.71 -3.42 -11.79
C GLU A 45 3.56 -3.90 -10.90
N GLN A 46 3.81 -4.91 -10.06
CA GLN A 46 2.81 -5.41 -9.10
C GLN A 46 2.63 -4.45 -7.93
N ARG A 47 3.71 -3.79 -7.49
CA ARG A 47 3.68 -2.76 -6.44
C ARG A 47 2.97 -1.50 -6.92
N GLU A 48 3.19 -1.09 -8.16
CA GLU A 48 2.46 0.01 -8.81
C GLU A 48 0.96 -0.30 -8.95
N LEU A 49 0.61 -1.53 -9.34
CA LEU A 49 -0.79 -1.95 -9.40
C LEU A 49 -1.45 -1.93 -8.00
N LEU A 50 -0.75 -2.44 -6.98
CA LEU A 50 -1.19 -2.37 -5.58
C LEU A 50 -1.38 -0.94 -5.12
N MET A 51 -0.49 -0.04 -5.54
CA MET A 51 -0.57 1.38 -5.23
C MET A 51 -1.85 2.00 -5.80
N GLY A 52 -2.14 1.75 -7.08
CA GLY A 52 -3.38 2.21 -7.70
C GLY A 52 -4.63 1.70 -6.98
N MET A 53 -4.63 0.44 -6.55
CA MET A 53 -5.72 -0.15 -5.77
C MET A 53 -5.84 0.47 -4.37
N LEU A 54 -4.72 0.71 -3.69
CA LEU A 54 -4.66 1.37 -2.39
C LEU A 54 -5.17 2.80 -2.48
N VAL A 55 -4.75 3.59 -3.47
CA VAL A 55 -5.27 4.95 -3.70
C VAL A 55 -6.77 4.92 -4.00
N GLY A 56 -7.22 3.99 -4.84
CA GLY A 56 -8.65 3.81 -5.11
C GLY A 56 -9.47 3.46 -3.87
N ALA A 57 -8.91 2.69 -2.93
CA ALA A 57 -9.55 2.31 -1.67
C ALA A 57 -9.44 3.39 -0.57
N CYS A 58 -8.31 4.10 -0.50
CA CYS A 58 -7.99 5.06 0.55
C CYS A 58 -8.33 6.53 0.17
N GLY A 59 -8.67 6.84 -1.08
CA GLY A 59 -8.80 8.20 -1.60
C GLY A 59 -7.46 8.91 -1.83
N GLU A 60 -7.42 9.92 -2.70
CA GLU A 60 -6.21 10.66 -3.16
C GLU A 60 -5.36 11.24 -2.01
N GLU A 61 -5.95 11.55 -0.86
CA GLU A 61 -5.30 12.08 0.35
C GLU A 61 -4.10 11.24 0.81
N ASN A 62 -4.17 9.91 0.69
CA ASN A 62 -3.19 8.99 1.27
C ASN A 62 -2.14 8.51 0.26
N ARG A 63 -2.09 9.11 -0.92
CA ARG A 63 -1.29 8.64 -2.04
C ARG A 63 0.22 8.71 -1.78
N LYS A 64 0.72 9.71 -1.04
CA LYS A 64 2.17 9.80 -0.75
C LYS A 64 2.64 8.69 0.20
N SER A 65 2.01 8.56 1.36
CA SER A 65 2.39 7.53 2.35
C SER A 65 2.18 6.10 1.82
N ALA A 66 1.19 5.88 0.96
CA ALA A 66 1.01 4.59 0.27
C ALA A 66 2.09 4.33 -0.79
N ALA A 67 2.58 5.35 -1.51
CA ALA A 67 3.71 5.20 -2.45
C ALA A 67 4.98 4.80 -1.70
N GLU A 68 5.26 5.45 -0.57
CA GLU A 68 6.40 5.13 0.29
C GLU A 68 6.30 3.71 0.86
N ALA A 69 5.12 3.31 1.37
CA ALA A 69 4.88 1.97 1.88
C ALA A 69 5.13 0.85 0.84
N LEU A 70 4.95 1.18 -0.44
CA LEU A 70 5.14 0.25 -1.56
C LEU A 70 6.54 0.36 -2.19
N GLY A 71 7.41 1.21 -1.64
CA GLY A 71 8.78 1.43 -2.14
C GLY A 71 8.81 2.00 -3.55
N LEU A 72 7.86 2.89 -3.87
CA LEU A 72 7.79 3.58 -5.15
C LEU A 72 8.40 4.98 -4.99
N VAL A 73 9.31 5.36 -5.90
CA VAL A 73 9.88 6.72 -5.94
C VAL A 73 8.90 7.61 -6.71
N TRP A 74 8.28 8.59 -6.05
CA TRP A 74 7.43 9.62 -6.67
C TRP A 74 7.74 11.01 -6.13
#